data_AF-A0A015LYW8-F1
#
_entry.id   AF-A0A015LYW8-F1
#
_cell.length_a   1.000
_cell.length_b   1.000
_cell.length_c   1.000
_cell.angle_alpha   90.00
_cell.angle_beta   90.00
_cell.angle_gamma   90.00
#
_symmetry.space_group_name_H-M   'P 1'
#
loop_
_entity.id
_entity.type
_entity.pdbx_description
1 polymer ?
#
loop_
_entity_poly.entity_id
_entity_poly.type
_entity_poly.pdbx_seq_one_letter_code
_entity_poly.pdbx_strand_id
1 'polypeptide(L)'
;MKVWKKKLQPLAVGSDGWLAHMKEIYDHHEMMTEYEQGRIIAGIQWDTTPDQGEYRRDLCNLVMEVTNAQYNYEMKLLEISSEVIPEIPIVSGALKQSERKKREKRRLQKLQEIERKKHEDTEILEELRSWVYRYETIFDVNYYRREIGLAFQPCAIMDDRPLKRRASDNGNLDTHYGYHKDKKVCILSALKDLGNSSSARTI
;
A
#
# COMPACT_ATOMS: atom_id res chain seq x y z
N MET A 1 -26.43 -17.23 -44.63
CA MET A 1 -25.01 -16.94 -44.33
C MET A 1 -24.19 -18.19 -44.65
N LYS A 2 -23.29 -18.18 -45.65
CA LYS A 2 -22.41 -19.34 -45.96
C LYS A 2 -21.17 -19.26 -45.06
N VAL A 3 -21.07 -20.14 -44.06
CA VAL A 3 -19.87 -20.26 -43.22
C VAL A 3 -18.78 -20.95 -44.03
N TRP A 4 -17.74 -20.21 -44.40
CA TRP A 4 -16.54 -20.78 -45.02
C TRP A 4 -15.75 -21.54 -43.95
N LYS A 5 -15.90 -22.87 -43.91
CA LYS A 5 -15.04 -23.74 -43.10
C LYS A 5 -13.64 -23.74 -43.72
N LYS A 6 -12.73 -22.90 -43.22
CA LYS A 6 -11.29 -23.10 -43.46
C LYS A 6 -10.92 -24.47 -42.90
N LYS A 7 -10.30 -25.33 -43.71
CA LYS A 7 -9.74 -26.60 -43.23
C LYS A 7 -8.57 -26.26 -42.31
N LEU A 8 -8.81 -26.28 -41.00
CA LEU A 8 -7.72 -26.21 -40.02
C LEU A 8 -6.85 -27.45 -40.23
N GLN A 9 -5.57 -27.23 -40.54
CA GLN A 9 -4.63 -28.34 -40.62
C GLN A 9 -4.34 -28.82 -39.19
N PRO A 10 -4.37 -30.14 -38.94
CA PRO A 10 -3.94 -30.67 -37.65
C PRO A 10 -2.49 -30.24 -37.37
N LEU A 11 -2.23 -29.80 -36.14
CA LEU A 11 -0.86 -29.57 -35.68
C LEU A 11 -0.12 -30.91 -35.70
N ALA A 12 0.94 -31.00 -36.51
CA ALA A 12 1.78 -32.18 -36.52
C ALA A 12 2.51 -32.29 -35.17
N VAL A 13 2.39 -33.45 -34.50
CA VAL A 13 3.08 -33.72 -33.24
C VAL A 13 4.59 -33.50 -33.43
N GLY A 14 5.21 -32.74 -32.53
CA GLY A 14 6.63 -32.38 -32.62
C GLY A 14 6.97 -31.24 -33.57
N SER A 15 5.99 -30.65 -34.28
CA SER A 15 6.22 -29.38 -34.99
C SER A 15 6.34 -28.21 -34.02
N ASP A 16 6.97 -27.12 -34.45
CA ASP A 16 7.11 -25.90 -33.63
C ASP A 16 5.76 -25.37 -33.11
N GLY A 17 4.71 -25.42 -33.96
CA GLY A 17 3.37 -25.03 -33.55
C GLY A 17 2.74 -25.96 -32.51
N TRP A 18 3.04 -27.26 -32.58
CA TRP A 18 2.59 -28.23 -31.56
C TRP A 18 3.34 -28.02 -30.25
N LEU A 19 4.67 -27.84 -30.31
CA LEU A 19 5.51 -27.58 -29.14
C LEU A 19 5.11 -26.27 -28.43
N ALA A 20 4.85 -25.21 -29.18
CA ALA A 20 4.39 -23.93 -28.64
C ALA A 20 3.05 -24.08 -27.90
N HIS A 21 2.09 -24.81 -28.50
CA HIS A 21 0.80 -25.06 -27.88
C HIS A 21 0.90 -25.93 -26.62
N MET A 22 1.72 -26.99 -26.66
CA MET A 22 1.97 -27.83 -25.48
C MET A 22 2.67 -27.07 -24.36
N LYS A 23 3.59 -26.15 -24.70
CA LYS A 23 4.22 -25.26 -23.73
C LYS A 23 3.19 -24.36 -23.05
N GLU A 24 2.29 -23.74 -23.81
CA GLU A 24 1.22 -22.91 -23.26
C GLU A 24 0.33 -23.69 -22.27
N ILE A 25 -0.01 -24.95 -22.59
CA ILE A 25 -0.76 -25.83 -21.69
C ILE A 25 0.03 -26.12 -20.41
N TYR A 26 1.32 -26.41 -20.54
CA TYR A 26 2.18 -26.71 -19.40
C TYR A 26 2.37 -25.48 -18.49
N ASP A 27 2.70 -24.33 -19.08
CA ASP A 27 2.85 -23.05 -18.37
C ASP A 27 1.54 -22.70 -17.63
N HIS A 28 0.39 -22.92 -18.27
CA HIS A 28 -0.92 -22.71 -17.65
C HIS A 28 -1.16 -23.66 -16.46
N HIS A 29 -0.79 -24.93 -16.60
CA HIS A 29 -0.91 -25.91 -15.52
C HIS A 29 -0.01 -25.55 -14.32
N GLU A 30 1.23 -25.16 -14.58
CA GLU A 30 2.18 -24.71 -13.55
C GLU A 30 1.61 -23.50 -12.79
N MET A 31 1.17 -22.47 -13.53
CA MET A 31 0.53 -21.28 -12.95
C MET A 31 -0.68 -21.64 -12.08
N MET A 32 -1.56 -22.53 -12.56
CA MET A 32 -2.74 -22.95 -11.79
C MET A 32 -2.37 -23.73 -10.52
N THR A 33 -1.32 -24.55 -10.58
CA THR A 33 -0.83 -25.32 -9.43
C THR A 33 -0.27 -24.38 -8.36
N GLU A 34 0.54 -23.40 -8.76
CA GLU A 34 1.08 -22.38 -7.86
C GLU A 34 -0.04 -21.55 -7.21
N TYR A 35 -1.04 -21.16 -8.00
CA TYR A 35 -2.20 -20.42 -7.52
C TYR A 35 -2.98 -21.20 -6.44
N GLU A 36 -3.33 -22.46 -6.71
CA GLU A 36 -4.04 -23.32 -5.74
C GLU A 36 -3.22 -23.55 -4.46
N GLN A 37 -1.92 -23.79 -4.60
CA GLN A 37 -1.04 -23.94 -3.45
C GLN A 37 -0.97 -22.65 -2.62
N GLY A 38 -0.92 -21.48 -3.27
CA GLY A 38 -0.98 -20.19 -2.62
C GLY A 38 -2.29 -19.96 -1.86
N ARG A 39 -3.43 -20.38 -2.40
CA ARG A 39 -4.74 -20.33 -1.72
C ARG A 39 -4.77 -21.20 -0.47
N ILE A 40 -4.26 -22.43 -0.56
CA ILE A 40 -4.17 -23.35 0.58
C ILE A 40 -3.26 -22.77 1.67
N ILE A 41 -2.09 -22.25 1.31
CA ILE A 41 -1.17 -21.60 2.24
C ILE A 41 -1.84 -20.42 2.94
N ALA A 42 -2.59 -19.60 2.21
CA ALA A 42 -3.32 -18.47 2.79
C ALA A 42 -4.40 -18.96 3.76
N GLY A 43 -5.15 -20.01 3.41
CA GLY A 43 -6.11 -20.66 4.32
C GLY A 43 -5.44 -21.09 5.64
N ILE A 44 -4.30 -21.77 5.56
CA ILE A 44 -3.51 -22.19 6.73
C ILE A 44 -3.01 -20.99 7.54
N GLN A 45 -2.43 -19.98 6.88
CA GLN A 45 -1.87 -18.79 7.52
C GLN A 45 -2.91 -18.06 8.37
N TRP A 46 -4.15 -18.01 7.89
CA TRP A 46 -5.23 -17.27 8.53
C TRP A 46 -6.22 -18.16 9.29
N ASP A 47 -5.90 -19.45 9.47
CA ASP A 47 -6.73 -20.48 10.12
C ASP A 47 -8.18 -20.49 9.60
N THR A 48 -8.33 -20.66 8.29
CA THR A 48 -9.58 -20.47 7.56
C THR A 48 -9.62 -21.31 6.28
N THR A 49 -10.73 -21.30 5.53
CA THR A 49 -10.79 -22.03 4.25
C THR A 49 -9.87 -21.38 3.20
N PRO A 50 -9.37 -22.11 2.19
CA PRO A 50 -8.54 -21.52 1.13
C PRO A 50 -9.14 -20.27 0.48
N ASP A 51 -10.46 -20.29 0.20
CA ASP A 51 -11.20 -19.12 -0.33
C ASP A 51 -11.16 -17.92 0.62
N GLN A 52 -11.43 -18.16 1.91
CA GLN A 52 -11.44 -17.11 2.93
C GLN A 52 -10.02 -16.57 3.19
N GLY A 53 -9.02 -17.44 3.13
CA GLY A 53 -7.61 -17.10 3.32
C GLY A 53 -7.08 -16.25 2.16
N GLU A 54 -7.41 -16.62 0.92
CA GLU A 54 -7.14 -15.82 -0.28
C GLU A 54 -7.76 -14.43 -0.16
N TYR A 55 -9.05 -14.34 0.17
CA TYR A 55 -9.72 -13.05 0.36
C TYR A 55 -9.01 -12.18 1.41
N ARG A 56 -8.63 -12.76 2.56
CA ARG A 56 -7.90 -12.04 3.61
C ARG A 56 -6.54 -11.55 3.14
N ARG A 57 -5.76 -12.41 2.48
CA ARG A 57 -4.44 -12.06 1.92
C ARG A 57 -4.56 -10.91 0.93
N ASP A 58 -5.51 -11.00 0.01
CA ASP A 58 -5.70 -10.00 -1.04
C ASP A 58 -6.18 -8.67 -0.46
N LEU A 59 -7.08 -8.71 0.54
CA LEU A 59 -7.49 -7.53 1.29
C LEU A 59 -6.32 -6.90 2.05
N CYS A 60 -5.49 -7.70 2.74
CA CYS A 60 -4.30 -7.20 3.42
C CYS A 60 -3.33 -6.54 2.45
N ASN A 61 -3.06 -7.15 1.30
CA ASN A 61 -2.21 -6.58 0.26
C ASN A 61 -2.77 -5.24 -0.23
N LEU A 62 -4.08 -5.16 -0.47
CA LEU A 62 -4.71 -3.93 -0.92
C LEU A 62 -4.64 -2.82 0.13
N VAL A 63 -4.84 -3.14 1.42
CA VAL A 63 -4.67 -2.17 2.53
C VAL A 63 -3.23 -1.66 2.57
N MET A 64 -2.24 -2.53 2.37
CA MET A 64 -0.84 -2.14 2.30
C MET A 64 -0.57 -1.18 1.14
N GLU A 65 -1.09 -1.46 -0.05
CA GLU A 65 -0.95 -0.58 -1.23
C GLU A 65 -1.59 0.80 -0.99
N VAL A 66 -2.81 0.85 -0.45
CA VAL A 66 -3.50 2.10 -0.10
C VAL A 66 -2.66 2.91 0.89
N THR A 67 -2.19 2.24 1.96
CA THR A 67 -1.42 2.90 3.02
C THR A 67 -0.07 3.41 2.51
N ASN A 68 0.61 2.63 1.67
CA ASN A 68 1.88 3.04 1.05
C ASN A 68 1.69 4.22 0.10
N ALA A 69 0.63 4.20 -0.72
CA ALA A 69 0.32 5.31 -1.63
C ALA A 69 0.02 6.60 -0.86
N GLN A 70 -0.81 6.51 0.20
CA GLN A 70 -1.11 7.65 1.07
C GLN A 70 0.16 8.18 1.74
N TYR A 71 0.98 7.30 2.31
CA TYR A 71 2.25 7.68 2.93
C TYR A 71 3.17 8.40 1.95
N ASN A 72 3.37 7.87 0.74
CA ASN A 72 4.23 8.49 -0.27
C ASN A 72 3.73 9.88 -0.67
N TYR A 73 2.41 10.03 -0.85
CA TYR A 73 1.79 11.31 -1.15
C TYR A 73 1.98 12.34 -0.01
N GLU A 74 1.70 11.95 1.23
CA GLU A 74 1.87 12.82 2.41
C GLU A 74 3.33 13.19 2.65
N MET A 75 4.25 12.24 2.46
CA MET A 75 5.68 12.50 2.57
C MET A 75 6.16 13.52 1.54
N LYS A 76 5.65 13.45 0.30
CA LYS A 76 5.99 14.44 -0.72
C LYS A 76 5.41 15.82 -0.40
N LEU A 77 4.18 15.89 0.11
CA LEU A 77 3.60 17.15 0.61
C LEU A 77 4.44 17.76 1.73
N LEU A 78 4.92 16.93 2.66
CA LEU A 78 5.78 17.37 3.76
C LEU A 78 7.14 17.86 3.25
N GLU A 79 7.75 17.14 2.31
CA GLU A 79 9.02 17.54 1.66
C GLU A 79 8.90 18.95 1.06
N ILE A 80 7.88 19.17 0.23
CA ILE A 80 7.63 20.47 -0.42
C ILE A 80 7.34 21.57 0.61
N SER A 81 6.58 21.25 1.66
CA SER A 81 6.25 22.22 2.72
C SER A 81 7.46 22.58 3.59
N SER A 82 8.39 21.64 3.76
CA SER A 82 9.63 21.82 4.53
C SER A 82 10.75 22.49 3.72
N GLU A 83 10.58 22.58 2.40
CA GLU A 83 11.59 23.15 1.53
C GLU A 83 11.78 24.65 1.77
N VAL A 84 12.99 25.02 2.18
CA VAL A 84 13.37 26.41 2.38
C VAL A 84 13.66 27.04 1.02
N ILE A 85 12.86 28.02 0.63
CA ILE A 85 13.12 28.81 -0.58
C ILE A 85 14.46 29.52 -0.40
N PRO A 86 15.44 29.32 -1.31
CA PRO A 86 16.74 29.96 -1.20
C PRO A 86 16.57 31.47 -1.17
N GLU A 87 17.18 32.15 -0.19
CA GLU A 87 17.21 33.61 -0.19
C GLU A 87 17.88 34.10 -1.47
N ILE A 88 17.09 34.77 -2.31
CA ILE A 88 17.61 35.50 -3.45
C ILE A 88 18.11 36.81 -2.85
N PRO A 89 19.43 37.12 -2.92
CA PRO A 89 19.94 38.39 -2.38
C PRO A 89 19.16 39.56 -2.98
N ILE A 90 19.30 40.81 -2.51
CA ILE A 90 18.72 42.00 -3.18
C ILE A 90 19.84 42.75 -3.94
N VAL A 91 19.61 43.16 -5.21
CA VAL A 91 20.65 43.91 -5.96
C VAL A 91 20.51 45.33 -5.45
N SER A 92 21.22 45.66 -4.38
CA SER A 92 21.27 47.00 -3.82
C SER A 92 22.72 47.47 -3.74
N GLY A 93 22.94 48.76 -4.00
CA GLY A 93 24.24 49.43 -3.95
C GLY A 93 24.78 49.91 -5.29
N ALA A 94 25.75 50.84 -5.23
CA ALA A 94 26.47 51.36 -6.38
C ALA A 94 27.44 50.27 -6.91
N LEU A 95 27.04 49.59 -7.98
CA LEU A 95 27.85 48.58 -8.67
C LEU A 95 28.15 49.02 -10.10
N LYS A 96 29.30 48.58 -10.64
CA LYS A 96 29.60 48.75 -12.06
C LYS A 96 28.53 48.02 -12.89
N GLN A 97 28.13 48.61 -14.01
CA GLN A 97 27.02 48.10 -14.83
C GLN A 97 27.23 46.65 -15.32
N SER A 98 28.48 46.26 -15.59
CA SER A 98 28.84 44.88 -15.97
C SER A 98 28.64 43.88 -14.82
N GLU A 99 28.97 44.26 -13.59
CA GLU A 99 28.77 43.44 -12.40
C GLU A 99 27.29 43.30 -12.05
N ARG A 100 26.52 44.38 -12.22
CA ARG A 100 25.06 44.38 -12.08
C ARG A 100 24.41 43.39 -13.04
N LYS A 101 24.72 43.47 -14.34
CA LYS A 101 24.23 42.51 -15.36
C LYS A 101 24.59 41.06 -15.01
N LYS A 102 25.80 40.81 -14.51
CA LYS A 102 26.25 39.48 -14.09
C LYS A 102 25.45 38.94 -12.88
N ARG A 103 25.16 39.80 -11.90
CA ARG A 103 24.34 39.43 -10.73
C ARG A 103 22.87 39.19 -11.11
N GLU A 104 22.31 40.01 -11.99
CA GLU A 104 20.95 39.84 -12.52
C GLU A 104 20.81 38.52 -13.29
N LYS A 105 21.77 38.19 -14.16
CA LYS A 105 21.77 36.89 -14.87
C LYS A 105 21.78 35.68 -13.92
N ARG A 106 22.61 35.73 -12.87
CA ARG A 106 22.67 34.66 -11.86
C ARG A 106 21.36 34.51 -11.09
N ARG A 107 20.64 35.60 -10.83
CA ARG A 107 19.32 35.54 -10.18
C ARG A 107 18.28 34.92 -11.08
N LEU A 108 18.25 35.35 -12.34
CA LEU A 108 17.29 34.82 -13.30
C LEU A 108 17.45 33.31 -13.44
N GLN A 109 18.70 32.81 -13.48
CA GLN A 109 18.99 31.38 -13.47
C GLN A 109 18.47 30.68 -12.20
N LYS A 110 18.71 31.25 -11.00
CA LYS A 110 18.18 30.69 -9.75
C LYS A 110 16.66 30.67 -9.70
N LEU A 111 16.00 31.72 -10.20
CA LEU A 111 14.54 31.79 -10.28
C LEU A 111 13.98 30.72 -11.21
N GLN A 112 14.58 30.57 -12.39
CA GLN A 112 14.20 29.51 -13.34
C GLN A 112 14.37 28.12 -12.75
N GLU A 113 15.42 27.89 -11.97
CA GLU A 113 15.65 26.59 -11.31
C GLU A 113 14.61 26.31 -10.21
N ILE A 114 14.26 27.32 -9.40
CA ILE A 114 13.18 27.22 -8.40
C ILE A 114 11.83 26.93 -9.08
N GLU A 115 11.53 27.63 -10.17
CA GLU A 115 10.28 27.45 -10.90
C GLU A 115 10.20 26.08 -11.57
N ARG A 116 11.30 25.62 -12.17
CA ARG A 116 11.39 24.26 -12.74
C ARG A 116 11.15 23.20 -11.66
N LYS A 117 11.82 23.33 -10.51
CA LYS A 117 11.63 22.39 -9.40
C LYS A 117 10.19 22.36 -8.90
N LYS A 118 9.55 23.52 -8.73
CA LYS A 118 8.12 23.59 -8.35
C LYS A 118 7.22 22.87 -9.34
N HIS A 119 7.53 22.98 -10.63
CA HIS A 119 6.78 22.27 -11.66
C HIS A 119 6.97 20.75 -11.56
N GLU A 120 8.22 20.28 -11.47
CA GLU A 120 8.55 18.86 -11.26
C GLU A 120 7.87 18.30 -10.00
N ASP A 121 7.91 19.02 -8.89
CA ASP A 121 7.26 18.63 -7.63
C ASP A 121 5.73 18.54 -7.76
N THR A 122 5.13 19.41 -8.57
CA THR A 122 3.68 19.40 -8.84
C THR A 122 3.30 18.18 -9.67
N GLU A 123 4.07 17.84 -10.70
CA GLU A 123 3.85 16.64 -11.53
C GLU A 123 3.93 15.37 -10.68
N ILE A 124 4.95 15.26 -9.82
CA ILE A 124 5.10 14.12 -8.90
C ILE A 124 3.91 14.03 -7.95
N LEU A 125 3.45 15.16 -7.39
CA LEU A 125 2.28 15.16 -6.50
C LEU A 125 1.00 14.73 -7.20
N GLU A 126 0.78 15.16 -8.45
CA GLU A 126 -0.38 14.75 -9.24
C GLU A 126 -0.36 13.26 -9.53
N GLU A 127 0.81 12.70 -9.87
CA GLU A 127 0.97 11.27 -10.08
C GLU A 127 0.68 10.48 -8.79
N LEU A 128 1.30 10.87 -7.66
CA LEU A 128 1.08 10.22 -6.37
C LEU A 128 -0.40 10.30 -5.93
N ARG A 129 -1.05 11.44 -6.16
CA ARG A 129 -2.48 11.60 -5.87
C ARG A 129 -3.35 10.69 -6.74
N SER A 130 -2.99 10.52 -8.02
CA SER A 130 -3.67 9.59 -8.92
C SER A 130 -3.56 8.14 -8.42
N TRP A 131 -2.39 7.74 -7.91
CA TRP A 131 -2.20 6.43 -7.29
C TRP A 131 -3.06 6.23 -6.05
N VAL A 132 -3.11 7.21 -5.14
CA VAL A 132 -3.99 7.19 -3.97
C VAL A 132 -5.44 6.99 -4.40
N TYR A 133 -5.94 7.83 -5.32
CA TYR A 133 -7.31 7.75 -5.82
C TYR A 133 -7.62 6.38 -6.44
N ARG A 134 -6.69 5.83 -7.23
CA ARG A 134 -6.84 4.53 -7.85
C ARG A 134 -6.98 3.42 -6.81
N TYR A 135 -6.09 3.39 -5.81
CA TYR A 135 -6.12 2.35 -4.79
C TYR A 135 -7.32 2.49 -3.85
N GLU A 136 -7.71 3.71 -3.47
CA GLU A 136 -8.94 3.95 -2.69
C GLU A 136 -10.17 3.47 -3.46
N THR A 137 -10.26 3.78 -4.76
CA THR A 137 -11.37 3.31 -5.62
C THR A 137 -11.41 1.78 -5.69
N ILE A 138 -10.26 1.13 -5.90
CA ILE A 138 -10.15 -0.33 -5.93
C ILE A 138 -10.53 -0.93 -4.57
N PHE A 139 -10.07 -0.31 -3.48
CA PHE A 139 -10.41 -0.71 -2.13
C PHE A 139 -11.91 -0.64 -1.88
N ASP A 140 -12.54 0.48 -2.21
CA ASP A 140 -13.99 0.64 -2.03
C ASP A 140 -14.78 -0.38 -2.85
N VAL A 141 -14.41 -0.57 -4.12
CA VAL A 141 -15.10 -1.53 -5.00
C VAL A 141 -14.93 -2.97 -4.49
N ASN A 142 -13.73 -3.38 -4.10
CA ASN A 142 -13.46 -4.77 -3.69
C ASN A 142 -13.96 -5.07 -2.27
N TYR A 143 -13.84 -4.10 -1.35
CA TYR A 143 -14.26 -4.26 0.05
C TYR A 143 -15.78 -4.17 0.20
N TYR A 144 -16.43 -3.19 -0.45
CA TYR A 144 -17.88 -3.00 -0.34
C TYR A 144 -18.70 -3.74 -1.39
N ARG A 145 -18.09 -4.60 -2.22
CA ARG A 145 -18.87 -5.50 -3.07
C ARG A 145 -19.72 -6.39 -2.17
N ARG A 146 -21.01 -6.05 -2.07
CA ARG A 146 -22.00 -6.65 -1.15
C ARG A 146 -21.95 -8.18 -1.13
N GLU A 147 -21.75 -8.79 -2.29
CA GLU A 147 -21.67 -10.24 -2.47
C GLU A 147 -20.47 -10.87 -1.74
N ILE A 148 -19.32 -10.19 -1.75
CA ILE A 148 -18.07 -10.67 -1.13
C ILE A 148 -18.05 -10.27 0.35
N GLY A 149 -18.36 -9.02 0.67
CA GLY A 149 -18.40 -8.56 2.06
C GLY A 149 -19.39 -9.34 2.93
N LEU A 150 -20.56 -9.76 2.39
CA LEU A 150 -21.55 -10.56 3.13
C LEU A 150 -21.15 -12.04 3.26
N ALA A 151 -20.54 -12.64 2.23
CA ALA A 151 -20.12 -14.05 2.27
C ALA A 151 -18.93 -14.29 3.21
N PHE A 152 -18.10 -13.26 3.40
CA PHE A 152 -16.86 -13.31 4.19
C PHE A 152 -16.93 -12.44 5.47
N GLN A 153 -18.12 -11.91 5.81
CA GLN A 153 -18.36 -11.01 6.95
C GLN A 153 -17.98 -11.57 8.32
N PRO A 154 -18.18 -12.87 8.64
CA PRO A 154 -17.71 -13.44 9.92
C PRO A 154 -16.17 -13.51 10.00
N CYS A 155 -15.48 -13.33 8.87
CA CYS A 155 -14.06 -13.54 8.70
C CYS A 155 -13.28 -12.22 8.53
N ALA A 156 -13.96 -11.09 8.37
CA ALA A 156 -13.32 -9.78 8.35
C ALA A 156 -12.91 -9.43 9.78
N ILE A 157 -11.72 -9.87 10.21
CA ILE A 157 -11.04 -9.43 11.44
C ILE A 157 -10.50 -8.00 11.21
N MET A 158 -11.37 -7.11 10.75
CA MET A 158 -11.21 -5.69 10.93
C MET A 158 -12.41 -5.33 11.78
N ASP A 159 -12.25 -5.56 13.09
CA ASP A 159 -13.12 -5.04 14.15
C ASP A 159 -13.61 -3.64 13.73
N ASP A 160 -14.90 -3.34 13.95
CA ASP A 160 -15.71 -2.23 13.37
C ASP A 160 -15.15 -0.80 13.63
N ARG A 161 -13.93 -0.71 14.16
CA ARG A 161 -13.19 0.50 14.51
C ARG A 161 -11.88 0.54 13.72
N PRO A 162 -11.91 0.88 12.41
CA PRO A 162 -10.69 1.09 11.62
C PRO A 162 -9.75 2.17 12.21
N LEU A 163 -10.22 2.99 13.17
CA LEU A 163 -9.49 4.11 13.78
C LEU A 163 -8.97 3.86 15.22
N LYS A 164 -9.16 2.67 15.81
CA LYS A 164 -8.64 2.35 17.17
C LYS A 164 -7.41 1.43 17.13
N ARG A 165 -6.36 1.83 16.42
CA ARG A 165 -5.02 1.24 16.59
C ARG A 165 -4.11 2.23 17.30
N ARG A 166 -4.26 2.36 18.62
CA ARG A 166 -3.22 2.99 19.46
C ARG A 166 -2.26 1.89 19.91
N ALA A 167 -0.97 2.08 19.63
CA ALA A 167 0.10 1.15 20.00
C ALA A 167 0.17 0.85 21.52
N SER A 168 -0.51 1.64 22.36
CA SER A 168 -0.59 1.45 23.81
C SER A 168 -1.46 0.27 24.26
N ASP A 169 -2.40 -0.18 23.42
CA ASP A 169 -3.43 -1.15 23.84
C ASP A 169 -3.05 -2.60 23.44
N ASN A 170 -1.96 -2.75 22.69
CA ASN A 170 -1.56 -4.01 22.07
C ASN A 170 -0.39 -4.63 22.85
N GLY A 171 -0.69 -5.23 24.01
CA GLY A 171 0.25 -6.15 24.69
C GLY A 171 0.52 -7.46 23.93
N ASN A 172 0.16 -7.57 22.64
CA ASN A 172 0.25 -8.79 21.83
C ASN A 172 0.64 -8.50 20.36
N LEU A 173 1.62 -7.62 20.13
CA LEU A 173 2.22 -7.45 18.80
C LEU A 173 3.41 -8.39 18.55
N ASP A 174 3.67 -9.33 19.46
CA ASP A 174 4.86 -10.20 19.45
C ASP A 174 4.58 -11.64 18.95
N THR A 175 3.39 -11.93 18.39
CA THR A 175 3.06 -13.27 17.86
C THR A 175 3.01 -13.40 16.34
N HIS A 176 3.16 -12.32 15.56
CA HIS A 176 3.05 -12.39 14.09
C HIS A 176 4.34 -12.18 13.30
N TYR A 177 5.48 -11.99 13.96
CA TYR A 177 6.78 -12.05 13.30
C TYR A 177 7.69 -12.99 14.08
N GLY A 178 8.01 -14.14 13.49
CA GLY A 178 8.86 -15.16 14.09
C GLY A 178 10.23 -14.60 14.47
N TYR A 179 10.46 -14.38 15.76
CA TYR A 179 11.78 -14.47 16.39
C TYR A 179 11.57 -14.94 17.84
N HIS A 180 11.82 -16.23 18.08
CA HIS A 180 11.97 -16.76 19.44
C HIS A 180 13.12 -16.03 20.13
N LYS A 181 12.81 -15.08 21.02
CA LYS A 181 13.74 -14.60 22.04
C LYS A 181 13.18 -14.97 23.39
N ASP A 182 13.87 -15.88 24.08
CA ASP A 182 13.61 -16.18 25.49
C ASP A 182 13.80 -14.90 26.32
N LYS A 183 12.69 -14.25 26.69
CA LYS A 183 12.71 -13.12 27.61
C LYS A 183 12.27 -13.61 28.99
N LYS A 184 13.22 -13.59 29.92
CA LYS A 184 13.02 -13.87 31.34
C LYS A 184 11.92 -12.95 31.89
N VAL A 185 10.88 -13.55 32.46
CA VAL A 185 9.79 -12.85 33.14
C VAL A 185 10.33 -12.23 34.43
N CYS A 186 10.26 -10.90 34.57
CA CYS A 186 10.28 -10.24 35.87
C CYS A 186 8.84 -9.99 36.29
N ILE A 187 8.37 -10.72 37.30
CA ILE A 187 7.09 -10.45 37.96
C ILE A 187 7.32 -9.25 38.90
N LEU A 188 6.86 -8.07 38.51
CA LEU A 188 6.63 -6.99 39.47
C LEU A 188 5.25 -7.20 40.07
N SER A 189 5.24 -7.73 41.29
CA SER A 189 4.07 -7.91 42.14
C SER A 189 3.28 -6.60 42.29
N ALA A 190 1.96 -6.73 42.14
CA ALA A 190 0.97 -5.69 42.37
C ALA A 190 1.18 -4.93 43.68
N LEU A 191 0.99 -3.61 43.68
CA LEU A 191 0.08 -2.89 44.59
C LEU A 191 0.11 -1.40 44.27
N LYS A 192 -1.06 -0.77 44.42
CA LYS A 192 -1.44 0.65 44.28
C LYS A 192 -2.16 0.96 42.98
N ASP A 193 -3.40 1.41 42.95
CA ASP A 193 -4.40 1.74 43.98
C ASP A 193 -5.73 1.94 43.21
N LEU A 194 -6.81 2.22 43.97
CA LEU A 194 -8.10 2.80 43.54
C LEU A 194 -9.21 1.76 43.27
N GLY A 195 -10.32 1.68 44.01
CA GLY A 195 -10.93 2.66 44.91
C GLY A 195 -12.38 2.89 44.50
N ASN A 196 -13.30 2.31 45.30
CA ASN A 196 -14.66 2.75 45.62
C ASN A 196 -15.74 2.94 44.53
N SER A 197 -16.78 2.09 44.64
CA SER A 197 -18.20 2.40 44.94
C SER A 197 -19.06 1.23 44.38
N SER A 198 -20.11 0.71 45.01
CA SER A 198 -21.22 1.36 45.68
C SER A 198 -21.91 0.42 46.67
N SER A 199 -22.46 1.03 47.71
CA SER A 199 -23.25 0.50 48.83
C SER A 199 -24.62 -0.03 48.40
N ALA A 200 -25.06 -1.13 49.01
CA ALA A 200 -26.47 -1.39 49.29
C ALA A 200 -26.59 -2.23 50.57
N ARG A 201 -27.13 -1.64 51.63
CA ARG A 201 -27.46 -2.28 52.91
C ARG A 201 -28.76 -1.69 53.43
N THR A 202 -29.78 -2.53 53.66
CA THR A 202 -30.88 -2.43 54.64
C THR A 202 -31.89 -3.56 54.32
N ILE A 203 -32.47 -4.35 55.23
CA ILE A 203 -32.35 -4.62 56.68
C ILE A 203 -32.38 -6.15 56.81
#